data_AF-A0A944HVD7-F1
#
_entry.id   AF-A0A944HVD7-F1
#
_cell.length_a   1.000
_cell.length_b   1.000
_cell.length_c   1.000
_cell.angle_alpha   90.00
_cell.angle_beta   90.00
_cell.angle_gamma   90.00
#
_symmetry.space_group_name_H-M   'P 1'
#
loop_
_entity.id
_entity.type
_entity.pdbx_description
1 polymer ?
#
loop_
_entity_poly.entity_id
_entity_poly.type
_entity_poly.pdbx_seq_one_letter_code
_entity_poly.pdbx_strand_id
1 'polypeptide(L)'
;MLRNHPVRLTSYAAAVVPLLLARWPGVDWYTLAGLVLAIVGAGEAAQRFEDSKTGAAEDQASPWEEAAARQRLLAQKETAPTPTNG
;
A
#
# COMPACT_ATOMS: atom_id res chain seq x y z
N MET A 1 -3.31 -23.84 -3.01
CA MET A 1 -3.79 -24.19 -1.65
C MET A 1 -2.82 -23.81 -0.51
N LEU A 2 -1.74 -23.05 -0.74
CA LEU A 2 -0.82 -22.57 0.32
C LEU A 2 -1.22 -21.23 0.98
N ARG A 3 -2.28 -20.57 0.49
CA ARG A 3 -2.57 -19.15 0.77
C ARG A 3 -3.16 -18.86 2.16
N ASN A 4 -3.53 -19.87 2.96
CA ASN A 4 -4.37 -19.68 4.16
C ASN A 4 -3.78 -20.14 5.52
N HIS A 5 -2.51 -20.56 5.60
CA HIS A 5 -1.97 -21.04 6.90
C HIS A 5 -0.57 -20.49 7.23
N PRO A 6 -0.44 -19.19 7.55
CA PRO A 6 0.82 -18.62 8.03
C PRO A 6 1.36 -19.37 9.26
N VAL A 7 0.46 -19.88 10.11
CA VAL A 7 0.78 -20.70 11.29
C VAL A 7 1.54 -21.98 10.91
N ARG A 8 1.20 -22.63 9.80
CA ARG A 8 1.91 -23.85 9.37
C ARG A 8 3.31 -23.52 8.88
N LEU A 9 3.47 -22.40 8.16
CA LEU A 9 4.78 -21.96 7.70
C LEU A 9 5.71 -21.62 8.86
N THR A 10 5.21 -20.92 9.88
CA THR A 10 5.98 -20.60 11.09
C THR A 10 6.31 -21.86 11.89
N SER A 11 5.41 -22.84 11.94
CA SER A 11 5.67 -24.14 12.58
C SER A 11 6.83 -24.89 11.89
N TYR A 12 6.83 -24.95 10.56
CA TYR A 12 7.91 -25.59 9.80
C TYR A 12 9.24 -24.83 9.95
N ALA A 13 9.21 -23.50 9.90
CA ALA A 13 10.39 -22.68 10.12
C ALA A 13 10.98 -22.93 11.52
N ALA A 14 10.14 -22.92 12.56
CA ALA A 14 10.55 -23.18 13.95
C ALA A 14 11.16 -24.58 14.13
N ALA A 15 10.67 -25.59 13.41
CA ALA A 15 11.24 -26.94 13.45
C ALA A 15 12.58 -27.07 12.71
N VAL A 16 12.81 -26.28 11.66
CA VAL A 16 14.03 -26.33 10.84
C VAL A 16 15.19 -25.53 11.46
N VAL A 17 14.90 -24.43 12.17
CA VAL A 17 15.92 -23.56 12.77
C VAL A 17 16.93 -24.32 13.67
N PRO A 18 16.51 -25.19 14.61
CA PRO A 18 17.45 -25.95 15.45
C PRO A 18 18.39 -26.85 14.64
N LEU A 19 17.88 -27.45 13.56
CA LEU A 19 18.67 -28.30 12.67
C LEU A 19 19.75 -27.49 11.94
N LEU A 20 19.42 -26.29 11.46
CA LEU A 20 20.37 -25.38 10.81
C LEU A 20 21.46 -24.93 11.78
N LEU A 21 21.09 -24.54 13.00
CA LEU A 21 22.03 -24.13 14.05
C LEU A 21 23.01 -25.26 14.40
N ALA A 22 22.51 -26.49 14.53
CA ALA A 22 23.34 -27.65 14.84
C ALA A 22 24.26 -28.06 13.68
N ARG A 23 23.80 -27.92 12.42
CA ARG A 23 24.55 -28.36 11.23
C ARG A 23 25.66 -27.38 10.84
N TRP A 24 25.50 -26.09 11.13
CA TRP A 24 26.47 -25.04 10.84
C TRP A 24 26.67 -24.11 12.04
N PRO A 25 27.38 -24.57 13.09
CA PRO A 25 27.59 -23.78 14.31
C PRO A 25 28.55 -22.60 14.11
N GLY A 26 29.36 -22.60 13.05
CA GLY A 26 30.31 -21.52 12.74
C GLY A 26 29.70 -20.32 12.00
N VAL A 27 28.40 -20.36 11.68
CA VAL A 27 27.70 -19.26 11.04
C VAL A 27 27.23 -18.28 12.11
N ASP A 28 27.44 -16.98 11.88
CA ASP A 28 26.89 -15.93 12.74
C ASP A 28 25.40 -15.71 12.45
N TRP A 29 24.59 -16.53 13.09
CA TRP A 29 23.14 -16.52 12.95
C TRP A 29 22.49 -15.23 13.48
N TYR A 30 23.12 -14.53 14.41
CA TYR A 30 22.62 -13.26 14.93
C TYR A 30 22.71 -12.17 13.85
N THR A 31 23.86 -12.08 13.17
CA THR A 31 24.03 -11.14 12.06
C THR A 31 23.08 -11.45 10.90
N LEU A 32 22.90 -12.73 10.55
CA LEU A 32 21.93 -13.14 9.52
C LEU A 32 20.49 -12.77 9.89
N ALA A 33 20.08 -13.04 11.14
CA ALA A 33 18.75 -12.67 11.61
C ALA A 33 18.54 -11.16 11.58
N GLY A 34 19.54 -10.38 12.00
CA GLY A 34 19.53 -8.92 11.92
C GLY A 34 19.40 -8.41 10.48
N LEU A 35 20.14 -9.01 9.54
CA LEU A 35 20.06 -8.67 8.11
C LEU A 35 18.67 -8.95 7.54
N VAL A 36 18.09 -10.12 7.85
CA VAL A 36 16.73 -10.48 7.42
C VAL A 36 15.72 -9.49 7.96
N LEU A 37 15.80 -9.14 9.25
CA LEU A 37 14.92 -8.14 9.86
C LEU A 37 15.09 -6.77 9.23
N ALA A 38 16.32 -6.36 8.91
CA ALA A 38 16.59 -5.09 8.24
C ALA A 38 15.97 -5.04 6.83
N ILE A 39 16.10 -6.11 6.04
CA ILE A 39 15.51 -6.18 4.70
C ILE A 39 13.98 -6.16 4.77
N VAL A 40 13.40 -6.96 5.67
CA VAL A 40 11.94 -7.01 5.86
C VAL A 40 11.41 -5.66 6.34
N GLY A 41 12.06 -5.05 7.33
CA GLY A 41 11.67 -3.73 7.85
C GLY A 41 11.81 -2.62 6.81
N ALA A 42 12.87 -2.64 6.00
CA ALA A 42 13.03 -1.70 4.89
C ALA A 42 11.95 -1.88 3.82
N GLY A 43 11.59 -3.12 3.49
CA GLY A 43 10.50 -3.42 2.55
C GLY A 43 9.15 -2.94 3.06
N GLU A 44 8.84 -3.16 4.34
CA GLU A 44 7.60 -2.68 4.97
C GLU A 44 7.54 -1.14 5.02
N ALA A 45 8.67 -0.48 5.30
CA ALA A 45 8.75 0.98 5.26
C ALA A 45 8.50 1.53 3.84
N ALA A 46 9.07 0.87 2.81
CA ALA A 46 8.83 1.22 1.42
C ALA A 46 7.35 1.02 1.03
N GLN A 47 6.75 -0.09 1.42
CA GLN A 47 5.32 -0.36 1.19
C GLN A 47 4.44 0.71 1.84
N ARG A 48 4.68 1.04 3.12
CA ARG A 48 3.94 2.11 3.80
C ARG A 48 4.08 3.46 3.10
N PHE A 49 5.27 3.76 2.59
CA PHE A 49 5.50 4.99 1.85
C PHE A 49 4.70 5.00 0.53
N GLU A 50 4.64 3.89 -0.19
CA GLU A 50 3.82 3.76 -1.39
C GLU A 50 2.32 3.81 -1.07
N ASP A 51 1.88 3.13 -0.01
CA ASP A 51 0.49 3.17 0.46
C ASP A 51 0.05 4.59 0.83
N SER A 52 0.95 5.40 1.41
CA SER A 52 0.66 6.80 1.74
C SER A 52 0.35 7.66 0.50
N LYS A 53 0.96 7.34 -0.65
CA LYS A 53 0.69 8.03 -1.92
C LYS A 53 -0.68 7.63 -2.48
N THR A 54 -1.03 6.36 -2.31
CA THR A 54 -2.33 5.82 -2.73
C THR A 54 -3.45 6.43 -1.89
N GLY A 55 -3.28 6.51 -0.56
CA GLY A 55 -4.23 7.22 0.32
C GLY A 55 -4.36 8.70 -0.02
N ALA A 56 -3.25 9.39 -0.33
CA ALA A 56 -3.30 10.79 -0.78
C ALA A 56 -3.97 10.98 -2.16
N ALA A 57 -4.09 9.92 -2.96
CA ALA A 57 -4.82 9.94 -4.22
C ALA A 57 -6.32 9.69 -4.02
N GLU A 58 -6.72 8.96 -2.98
CA GLU A 58 -8.13 8.75 -2.61
C GLU A 58 -8.77 10.02 -2.02
N ASP A 59 -8.01 10.87 -1.33
CA ASP A 59 -8.47 12.16 -0.78
C ASP A 59 -8.59 13.29 -1.82
N GLN A 60 -8.12 13.07 -3.06
CA GLN A 60 -8.28 14.06 -4.13
C GLN A 60 -9.67 13.95 -4.75
N ALA A 61 -10.40 15.08 -4.75
CA ALA A 61 -11.68 15.20 -5.47
C ALA A 61 -11.47 14.75 -6.90
N SER A 62 -12.24 13.76 -7.32
CA SER A 62 -11.94 13.16 -8.60
C SER A 62 -12.32 14.08 -9.75
N PRO A 63 -11.56 14.02 -10.86
CA PRO A 63 -11.82 14.79 -12.06
C PRO A 63 -13.26 14.67 -12.59
N TRP A 64 -13.97 13.56 -12.35
CA TRP A 64 -15.37 13.42 -12.78
C TRP A 64 -16.34 14.31 -12.00
N GLU A 65 -16.07 14.60 -10.72
CA GLU A 65 -16.95 15.39 -9.86
C GLU A 65 -16.76 16.87 -10.15
N GLU A 66 -15.51 17.29 -10.36
CA GLU A 66 -15.18 18.63 -10.81
C GLU A 66 -15.75 18.92 -12.22
N ALA A 67 -15.66 17.95 -13.14
CA ALA A 67 -16.23 18.09 -14.47
C ALA A 67 -17.77 18.21 -14.44
N ALA A 68 -18.43 17.39 -13.63
CA ALA A 68 -19.88 17.45 -13.43
C ALA A 68 -20.32 18.80 -12.79
N ALA A 69 -19.54 19.32 -11.83
CA ALA A 69 -19.79 20.63 -11.23
C ALA A 69 -19.65 21.77 -12.26
N ARG A 70 -18.63 21.73 -13.11
CA ARG A 70 -18.45 22.70 -14.21
C ARG A 70 -19.57 22.63 -15.23
N GLN A 71 -20.04 21.44 -15.61
CA GLN A 71 -21.17 21.28 -16.51
C GLN A 71 -22.47 21.87 -15.93
N ARG A 72 -22.74 21.67 -14.64
CA ARG A 72 -23.90 22.27 -13.98
C ARG A 72 -23.85 23.80 -14.01
N LEU A 73 -22.67 24.38 -13.78
CA LEU A 73 -22.48 25.84 -13.85
C LEU A 73 -22.67 26.38 -15.27
N LEU A 74 -22.21 25.66 -16.28
CA LEU A 74 -22.41 26.04 -17.68
C LEU A 74 -23.89 25.96 -18.08
N ALA A 75 -24.58 24.87 -17.72
CA ALA A 75 -26.00 24.71 -17.98
C ALA A 75 -26.84 25.83 -17.33
N GLN A 76 -26.50 26.22 -16.09
CA GLN A 76 -27.17 27.35 -15.43
C GLN A 76 -26.97 28.67 -16.17
N LYS A 77 -25.77 28.93 -16.70
CA LYS A 77 -25.49 30.13 -17.50
C LYS A 77 -26.24 30.14 -18.83
N GLU A 78 -26.40 28.99 -19.47
CA GLU A 78 -27.16 28.86 -20.72
C GLU A 78 -28.66 29.04 -20.51
N THR A 79 -29.20 28.59 -19.36
CA THR A 79 -30.61 28.78 -19.01
C THR A 79 -30.94 30.15 -18.41
N ALA A 80 -29.93 30.97 -18.11
CA ALA A 80 -30.16 32.32 -17.61
C ALA A 80 -30.73 33.20 -18.74
N PRO A 81 -31.89 33.85 -18.54
CA PRO A 81 -32.51 34.65 -19.59
C PRO A 81 -31.55 35.75 -20.01
N THR A 82 -31.25 35.80 -21.32
CA THR A 82 -30.50 36.91 -21.91
C THR A 82 -31.25 38.20 -21.58
N PRO A 83 -30.61 39.22 -20.98
CA PRO A 83 -31.27 40.50 -20.79
C PRO A 83 -31.59 41.05 -22.18
N THR A 84 -32.87 40.97 -22.55
CA THR A 84 -33.42 41.74 -23.66
C THR A 84 -33.26 43.20 -23.27
N ASN A 85 -32.21 43.82 -23.78
CA ASN A 85 -32.05 45.27 -23.74
C ASN A 85 -33.24 45.87 -24.51
N GLY A 86 -34.18 46.43 -23.75
CA GLY A 86 -35.26 47.26 -24.27
C GLY A 86 -34.77 48.64 -24.68
#